data_AF-A0A519DCV3-F1
#
_entry.id   AF-A0A519DCV3-F1
#
_cell.length_a   1.000
_cell.length_b   1.000
_cell.length_c   1.000
_cell.angle_alpha   90.00
_cell.angle_beta   90.00
_cell.angle_gamma   90.00
#
_symmetry.space_group_name_H-M   'P 1'
#
loop_
_entity.id
_entity.type
_entity.pdbx_description
1 polymer ?
#
loop_
_entity_poly.entity_id
_entity_poly.type
_entity_poly.pdbx_seq_one_letter_code
_entity_poly.pdbx_strand_id
1 'polypeptide(L)'
;MMLFVGSRSAPYLEGTILDYKETLMGGGFSFENPNPLWIDDVSKSVAEVIESQVNPLVASHGGHVDLVGVDDGKAMISFGGGCQGCGMVDVTLKEGIEVMITEGVPGITAVVDMTDHDAGTNPFY
;
A
#
# COMPACT_ATOMS: atom_id res chain seq x y z
N MET A 1 17.59 -20.88 -10.21
CA MET A 1 16.55 -20.31 -9.33
C MET A 1 15.29 -20.11 -10.16
N MET A 2 14.11 -20.47 -9.65
CA MET A 2 12.85 -20.19 -10.33
C MET A 2 12.01 -19.29 -9.41
N LEU A 3 11.53 -18.18 -9.94
CA LEU A 3 10.64 -17.26 -9.24
C LEU A 3 9.23 -17.41 -9.81
N PHE A 4 8.24 -17.47 -8.92
CA PHE A 4 6.84 -17.45 -9.30
C PHE A 4 6.27 -16.09 -8.92
N VAL A 5 5.63 -15.44 -9.88
CA VAL A 5 4.95 -14.16 -9.69
C VAL A 5 3.50 -14.31 -10.12
N GLY A 6 2.58 -13.65 -9.41
CA GLY A 6 1.20 -13.51 -9.87
C GLY A 6 1.15 -12.76 -11.20
N SER A 7 0.27 -13.17 -12.12
CA SER A 7 0.16 -12.57 -13.45
C SER A 7 -0.07 -11.06 -13.43
N ARG A 8 -0.81 -10.56 -12.43
CA ARG A 8 -1.07 -9.12 -12.23
C ARG A 8 0.16 -8.31 -11.84
N SER A 9 1.12 -8.93 -11.15
CA SER A 9 2.34 -8.27 -10.70
C SER A 9 3.47 -8.36 -11.71
N ALA A 10 3.34 -9.22 -12.74
CA ALA A 10 4.37 -9.40 -13.77
C ALA A 10 4.79 -8.07 -14.47
N PRO A 11 3.86 -7.16 -14.83
CA PRO A 11 4.24 -5.88 -15.44
C PRO A 11 5.10 -4.99 -14.52
N TYR A 12 4.93 -5.11 -13.20
CA TYR A 12 5.67 -4.33 -12.20
C TYR A 12 7.10 -4.83 -11.97
N LEU A 13 7.44 -6.00 -12.51
CA LEU A 13 8.74 -6.64 -12.34
C LEU A 13 9.52 -6.79 -13.65
N GLU A 14 9.02 -6.22 -14.75
CA GLU A 14 9.70 -6.28 -16.03
C GLU A 14 11.05 -5.55 -15.94
N GLY A 15 12.14 -6.23 -16.27
CA GLY A 15 13.50 -5.69 -16.13
C GLY A 15 14.05 -5.66 -14.71
N THR A 16 13.32 -6.15 -13.70
CA THR A 16 13.86 -6.31 -12.34
C THR A 16 15.02 -7.29 -12.32
N ILE A 17 16.11 -6.89 -11.69
CA ILE A 17 17.29 -7.74 -11.48
C ILE A 17 17.23 -8.31 -10.06
N LEU A 18 17.23 -9.64 -9.97
CA LEU A 18 17.46 -10.37 -8.72
C LEU A 18 18.87 -10.94 -8.72
N ASP A 19 19.67 -10.51 -7.76
CA ASP A 19 21.05 -10.99 -7.57
C ASP A 19 21.24 -11.54 -6.14
N TYR A 20 22.29 -12.33 -5.94
CA TYR A 20 22.74 -12.75 -4.62
C TYR A 20 24.10 -12.11 -4.34
N LYS A 21 24.14 -11.17 -3.39
CA LYS A 21 25.36 -10.45 -3.02
C LYS A 21 25.92 -11.06 -1.74
N GLU A 22 27.14 -11.58 -1.82
CA GLU A 22 27.90 -11.99 -0.64
C GLU A 22 28.49 -10.76 0.06
N THR A 23 28.26 -10.62 1.36
CA THR A 23 28.87 -9.58 2.18
C THR A 23 29.66 -10.19 3.33
N LEU A 24 30.53 -9.39 3.95
CA LEU A 24 31.33 -9.80 5.11
C LEU A 24 30.48 -10.22 6.32
N MET A 25 29.21 -9.81 6.39
CA MET A 25 28.26 -10.17 7.44
C MET A 25 27.29 -11.31 7.03
N GLY A 26 27.54 -11.94 5.87
CA GLY A 26 26.66 -12.95 5.26
C GLY A 26 26.19 -12.55 3.86
N GLY A 27 25.69 -13.50 3.08
CA GLY A 27 25.12 -13.22 1.75
C GLY A 27 23.60 -13.10 1.77
N GLY A 28 23.05 -12.31 0.84
CA GLY A 28 21.61 -12.06 0.74
C GLY A 28 21.16 -11.72 -0.67
N PHE A 29 19.84 -11.75 -0.89
CA PHE A 29 19.24 -11.35 -2.15
C PHE A 29 19.16 -9.83 -2.27
N SER A 30 19.51 -9.32 -3.44
CA SER A 30 19.38 -7.91 -3.84
C SER A 30 18.35 -7.82 -4.96
N PHE A 31 17.34 -6.96 -4.78
CA PHE A 31 16.33 -6.69 -5.79
C PHE A 31 16.50 -5.26 -6.30
N GLU A 32 16.71 -5.11 -7.60
CA GLU A 32 16.81 -3.82 -8.27
C GLU A 32 15.66 -3.73 -9.27
N ASN A 33 14.61 -2.99 -8.90
CA ASN A 33 13.42 -2.79 -9.72
C ASN A 33 13.46 -1.38 -10.35
N PRO A 34 13.57 -1.25 -11.69
CA PRO A 34 13.59 0.04 -12.36
C PRO A 34 12.20 0.67 -12.54
N ASN A 35 11.13 -0.07 -12.26
CA ASN A 35 9.76 0.35 -12.52
C ASN A 35 9.24 1.29 -11.43
N PRO A 36 8.32 2.21 -11.77
CA PRO A 36 7.59 2.97 -10.77
C PRO A 36 6.70 2.04 -9.94
N LEU A 37 6.33 2.50 -8.74
CA LEU A 37 5.41 1.77 -7.85
C LEU A 37 4.04 1.55 -8.50
N TRP A 38 3.56 2.52 -9.29
CA TRP A 38 2.27 2.48 -9.99
C TRP A 38 2.48 2.74 -11.48
N ILE A 39 2.00 1.83 -12.33
CA ILE A 39 2.16 1.95 -13.79
C ILE A 39 0.95 2.64 -14.41
N ASP A 40 -0.25 2.31 -13.95
CA ASP A 40 -1.52 2.86 -14.43
C ASP A 40 -1.85 4.22 -13.79
N ASP A 41 -2.55 5.06 -14.55
CA ASP A 41 -2.88 6.42 -14.11
C ASP A 41 -3.88 6.43 -12.93
N VAL A 42 -4.80 5.47 -12.87
CA VAL A 42 -5.77 5.38 -11.77
C VAL A 42 -5.05 5.12 -10.45
N SER A 43 -4.18 4.11 -10.39
CA SER A 43 -3.42 3.83 -9.16
C SER A 43 -2.49 4.99 -8.78
N LYS A 44 -1.87 5.68 -9.75
CA LYS A 44 -1.09 6.90 -9.46
C LYS A 44 -1.96 7.99 -8.83
N SER A 45 -3.13 8.29 -9.40
CA SER A 45 -4.04 9.29 -8.85
C SER A 45 -4.54 8.93 -7.46
N VAL A 46 -4.85 7.64 -7.20
CA VAL A 46 -5.23 7.19 -5.85
C VAL A 46 -4.07 7.38 -4.88
N ALA A 47 -2.85 6.99 -5.27
CA ALA A 47 -1.67 7.17 -4.44
C ALA A 47 -1.40 8.65 -4.12
N GLU A 48 -1.57 9.54 -5.10
CA GLU A 48 -1.42 10.99 -4.92
C GLU A 48 -2.47 11.56 -3.96
N VAL A 49 -3.73 11.14 -4.06
CA VAL A 49 -4.79 11.53 -3.11
C VAL A 49 -4.46 11.02 -1.71
N ILE A 50 -3.97 9.78 -1.60
CA ILE A 50 -3.56 9.22 -0.32
C ILE A 50 -2.42 10.04 0.31
N GLU A 51 -1.39 10.36 -0.45
CA GLU A 51 -0.24 11.12 0.04
C GLU A 51 -0.59 12.58 0.39
N SER A 52 -1.32 13.26 -0.49
CA SER A 52 -1.55 14.71 -0.39
C SER A 52 -2.73 15.10 0.49
N GLN A 53 -3.72 14.21 0.68
CA GLN A 53 -4.96 14.52 1.39
C GLN A 53 -5.21 13.57 2.56
N VAL A 54 -5.12 12.26 2.33
CA VAL A 54 -5.46 11.26 3.38
C VAL A 54 -4.41 11.22 4.48
N ASN A 55 -3.14 11.02 4.14
CA ASN A 55 -2.06 10.84 5.11
C ASN A 55 -1.84 12.05 6.03
N PRO A 56 -1.99 13.31 5.59
CA PRO A 56 -1.96 14.45 6.51
C PRO A 56 -3.03 14.38 7.62
N LEU A 57 -4.22 13.85 7.31
CA LEU A 57 -5.30 13.69 8.28
C LEU A 57 -5.04 12.48 9.20
N VAL A 58 -4.68 11.33 8.62
CA VAL A 58 -4.43 10.09 9.37
C VAL A 58 -3.20 10.21 10.28
N ALA A 59 -2.19 10.99 9.89
CA ALA A 59 -1.02 11.26 10.70
C ALA A 59 -1.37 11.90 12.06
N SER A 60 -2.45 12.70 12.13
CA SER A 60 -2.93 13.27 13.40
C SER A 60 -3.44 12.21 14.38
N HIS A 61 -3.79 11.03 13.88
CA HIS A 61 -4.17 9.85 14.66
C HIS A 61 -2.99 8.88 14.87
N GLY A 62 -1.78 9.27 14.47
CA GLY A 62 -0.56 8.47 14.64
C GLY A 62 -0.44 7.29 13.67
N GLY A 63 -1.19 7.31 12.56
CA GLY A 63 -1.12 6.29 11.52
C GLY A 63 -0.80 6.84 10.14
N HIS A 64 -0.79 5.94 9.17
CA HIS A 64 -0.74 6.25 7.74
C HIS A 64 -1.56 5.21 6.98
N VAL A 65 -1.81 5.50 5.71
CA VAL A 65 -2.49 4.63 4.77
C VAL A 65 -1.58 4.44 3.56
N ASP A 66 -1.42 3.18 3.15
CA ASP A 66 -0.74 2.80 1.92
C ASP A 66 -1.74 2.25 0.92
N LEU A 67 -1.53 2.58 -0.36
CA LEU A 67 -2.21 1.90 -1.45
C LEU A 67 -1.58 0.52 -1.68
N VAL A 68 -2.39 -0.52 -1.65
CA VAL A 68 -1.99 -1.90 -1.99
C VAL A 68 -2.22 -2.18 -3.47
N GLY A 69 -3.28 -1.60 -4.03
CA GLY A 69 -3.55 -1.64 -5.47
C GLY A 69 -4.97 -1.20 -5.80
N VAL A 70 -5.30 -1.23 -7.08
CA VAL A 70 -6.65 -0.97 -7.59
C VAL A 70 -7.14 -2.16 -8.38
N ASP A 71 -8.36 -2.62 -8.10
CA ASP A 71 -9.00 -3.69 -8.86
C ASP A 71 -10.50 -3.47 -8.98
N ASP A 72 -11.06 -3.62 -10.18
CA ASP A 72 -12.49 -3.49 -10.47
C ASP A 72 -13.14 -2.24 -9.85
N GLY A 73 -12.47 -1.09 -9.98
CA GLY A 73 -12.93 0.18 -9.41
C GLY A 73 -12.87 0.26 -7.89
N LYS A 74 -12.10 -0.62 -7.23
CA LYS A 74 -11.89 -0.62 -5.77
C LYS A 74 -10.45 -0.35 -5.44
N ALA A 75 -10.20 0.66 -4.61
CA ALA A 75 -8.88 0.91 -4.06
C ALA A 75 -8.69 0.03 -2.81
N MET A 76 -7.68 -0.83 -2.84
CA MET A 76 -7.28 -1.64 -1.71
C MET A 76 -6.21 -0.91 -0.93
N ILE A 77 -6.46 -0.65 0.35
CA ILE A 77 -5.55 0.10 1.22
C ILE A 77 -5.12 -0.76 2.41
N SER A 78 -4.01 -0.37 3.03
CA SER A 78 -3.60 -0.89 4.33
C SER A 78 -3.26 0.27 5.27
N PHE A 79 -3.72 0.14 6.52
CA PHE A 79 -3.39 1.04 7.60
C PHE A 79 -2.07 0.62 8.26
N GLY A 80 -1.22 1.59 8.54
CA GLY A 80 0.02 1.42 9.30
C GLY A 80 0.09 2.34 10.52
N GLY A 81 1.06 2.08 11.39
CA GLY A 81 1.27 2.85 12.62
C GLY A 81 0.20 2.58 13.69
N GLY A 82 -0.18 3.61 14.45
CA GLY A 82 -1.19 3.50 15.51
C GLY A 82 -2.57 3.02 15.04
N CYS A 83 -2.85 3.11 13.73
CA CYS A 83 -4.08 2.65 13.12
C CYS A 83 -4.10 1.15 12.79
N GLN A 84 -2.97 0.44 12.86
CA GLN A 84 -2.90 -1.00 12.54
C GLN A 84 -3.36 -1.91 13.69
N GLY A 85 -3.26 -1.43 14.95
CA GLY A 85 -3.51 -2.25 16.14
C GLY A 85 -4.81 -1.96 16.89
N CYS A 86 -5.65 -1.06 16.37
CA CYS A 86 -6.99 -0.84 16.91
C CYS A 86 -7.97 -1.62 16.02
N GLY A 87 -8.45 -2.79 16.46
CA GLY A 87 -9.49 -3.56 15.75
C GLY A 87 -10.82 -2.82 15.56
N MET A 88 -10.88 -1.57 16.05
CA MET A 88 -11.88 -0.57 15.78
C MET A 88 -11.20 0.62 15.08
N VAL A 89 -10.51 0.40 13.94
CA VAL A 89 -10.27 1.48 12.99
C VAL A 89 -11.61 2.14 12.81
N ASP A 90 -11.69 3.37 13.29
CA ASP A 90 -12.92 4.13 13.38
C ASP A 90 -13.62 3.99 12.04
N VAL A 91 -14.79 3.35 12.01
CA VAL A 91 -15.55 3.15 10.77
C VAL A 91 -15.70 4.49 10.05
N THR A 92 -15.81 5.57 10.83
CA THR A 92 -15.82 6.97 10.39
C THR A 92 -14.53 7.42 9.70
N LEU A 93 -13.35 6.96 10.13
CA LEU A 93 -12.07 7.25 9.47
C LEU A 93 -12.02 6.55 8.11
N LYS A 94 -12.37 5.26 8.05
CA LYS A 94 -12.43 4.52 6.79
C LYS A 94 -13.44 5.14 5.83
N GLU A 95 -14.64 5.50 6.30
CA GLU A 95 -15.65 6.20 5.51
C GLU A 95 -15.13 7.54 4.98
N GLY A 96 -14.42 8.31 5.81
CA GLY A 96 -13.80 9.56 5.37
C GLY A 96 -12.75 9.35 4.27
N ILE A 97 -11.92 8.31 4.39
CA ILE A 97 -10.94 7.93 3.37
C ILE A 97 -11.64 7.52 2.07
N GLU A 98 -12.70 6.73 2.17
CA GLU A 98 -13.49 6.29 1.03
C GLU A 98 -14.10 7.46 0.28
N VAL A 99 -14.68 8.43 0.98
CA VAL A 99 -15.19 9.67 0.38
C VAL A 99 -14.07 10.44 -0.33
N MET A 100 -12.94 10.69 0.35
CA MET A 100 -11.83 11.43 -0.24
C MET A 100 -11.28 10.79 -1.51
N ILE A 101 -11.13 9.46 -1.52
CA ILE A 101 -10.62 8.73 -2.69
C ILE A 101 -11.64 8.70 -3.83
N THR A 102 -12.92 8.43 -3.54
CA THR A 102 -13.97 8.34 -4.57
C THR A 102 -14.31 9.70 -5.18
N GLU A 103 -14.24 10.79 -4.41
CA GLU A 103 -14.38 12.16 -4.93
C GLU A 103 -13.12 12.63 -5.68
N GLY A 104 -11.93 12.22 -5.22
CA GLY A 104 -10.65 12.63 -5.80
C GLY A 104 -10.28 11.90 -7.08
N VAL A 105 -10.76 10.66 -7.27
CA VAL A 105 -10.35 9.81 -8.40
C VAL A 105 -11.57 9.21 -9.12
N PRO A 106 -11.96 9.78 -10.29
CA PRO A 106 -13.00 9.21 -11.13
C PRO A 106 -12.68 7.77 -11.52
N GLY A 107 -13.62 6.85 -11.29
CA GLY A 107 -13.47 5.42 -11.58
C GLY A 107 -13.23 4.55 -10.35
N ILE A 108 -12.96 5.14 -9.19
CA ILE A 108 -13.01 4.43 -7.90
C ILE A 108 -14.42 4.56 -7.32
N THR A 109 -14.97 3.44 -6.89
CA THR A 109 -16.34 3.31 -6.36
C THR A 109 -16.39 2.84 -4.91
N ALA A 110 -15.30 2.26 -4.40
CA ALA A 110 -15.22 1.78 -3.03
C ALA A 110 -13.76 1.61 -2.57
N VAL A 111 -13.58 1.53 -1.24
CA VAL A 111 -12.29 1.25 -0.61
C VAL A 111 -12.35 -0.04 0.21
N VAL A 112 -11.35 -0.90 0.00
CA VAL A 112 -11.21 -2.18 0.70
C VAL A 112 -10.02 -2.09 1.63
N ASP A 113 -10.24 -2.38 2.91
CA ASP A 113 -9.17 -2.46 3.90
C ASP A 113 -8.57 -3.87 3.89
N MET A 114 -7.27 -3.97 3.64
CA MET A 114 -6.49 -5.21 3.62
C MET A 114 -5.63 -5.41 4.87
N THR A 115 -5.77 -4.55 5.87
CA THR A 115 -4.95 -4.59 7.08
C THR A 115 -5.30 -5.80 7.93
N ASP A 116 -4.27 -6.51 8.39
CA ASP A 116 -4.40 -7.49 9.46
C ASP A 116 -4.43 -6.76 10.81
N HIS A 117 -5.65 -6.43 11.26
CA HIS A 117 -5.90 -5.73 12.53
C HIS A 117 -5.68 -6.60 13.77
N ASP A 118 -5.71 -7.92 13.61
CA ASP A 118 -5.46 -8.87 14.71
C ASP A 118 -3.95 -9.11 14.92
N ALA A 119 -3.12 -8.80 13.94
CA ALA A 119 -1.65 -8.88 14.04
C ALA A 119 -1.02 -7.76 14.91
N GLY A 120 -1.81 -6.80 15.41
CA GLY A 120 -1.33 -5.63 16.14
C GLY A 120 -0.68 -5.91 17.49
N THR A 121 0.63 -6.18 17.49
CA THR A 121 1.51 -5.90 18.64
C THR A 121 2.12 -4.52 18.44
N ASN A 122 1.60 -3.54 19.19
CA ASN A 122 2.06 -2.15 19.30
C ASN A 122 3.57 -1.94 19.04
N PRO A 123 4.01 -1.42 17.87
CA PRO A 123 5.43 -1.33 17.51
C PRO A 123 6.18 -0.11 18.11
N PHE A 124 5.59 0.58 19.09
CA PHE A 124 6.22 1.71 19.79
C PHE A 124 6.69 1.37 21.22
N TYR A 125 6.99 0.10 21.50
CA TYR A 125 7.77 -0.29 22.68
C TYR A 125 8.85 -1.31 22.32
#